data_AF-A0A8S8X9K4-F1
#
_entry.id   AF-A0A8S8X9K4-F1
#
_cell.length_a   1.000
_cell.length_b   1.000
_cell.length_c   1.000
_cell.angle_alpha   90.00
_cell.angle_beta   90.00
_cell.angle_gamma   90.00
#
_symmetry.space_group_name_H-M   'P 1'
#
loop_
_entity.id
_entity.type
_entity.pdbx_description
1 polymer ?
#
loop_
_entity_poly.entity_id
_entity_poly.type
_entity_poly.pdbx_seq_one_letter_code
_entity_poly.pdbx_strand_id
1 'polypeptide(L)'
;MRWVQALRNNGAAYLLPLIAAFVAALLLLADTIESKTQFQIEFARSSAEHDLGTLVEFAKSQSAAFASTSFIGYSIGRYYGFAPAFGQISPDPERAAALLRQVYVQNQIQPQDMPSVLPPYANVHERFHPSFQAMIETSLFDDLYLIDRVGRVVYSLRKDSAFATDLAAARQRETPLAEVFREVMARLQQSTDPNQILVVSGLKRLDDSFGVLLARPVVRHGTVEGVVAFRLPMANLEQRLTALQRPGLRFHLLDAQGTPIAPTQVARGERSYGPYAVPETGWKYAVLADRSQLAGTAWLYVWALALFGLLATAASVRLLMYRQTPAAPRPVALVHPLTVSNGAVANEPDPQDIDAADANEHPPHPLDLDDGYRRCIVEVMVLALDCWQRSKGKGKVELAEESGLWRVYMDRSSLQTRTMDKYFLVETLPRNPRWRDVVRTAEYVLRNCPDPARERAALEAALSQLKAHLRQAA
;
A
#
# COMPACT_ATOMS: atom_id res chain seq x y z
N MET A 1 -70.31 26.87 13.07
CA MET A 1 -70.45 27.42 11.70
C MET A 1 -69.53 28.61 11.36
N ARG A 2 -68.99 29.37 12.32
CA ARG A 2 -68.06 30.49 12.04
C ARG A 2 -66.66 30.07 11.52
N TRP A 3 -66.14 28.91 11.93
CA TRP A 3 -64.87 28.37 11.44
C TRP A 3 -64.88 28.00 9.95
N VAL A 4 -66.06 27.61 9.43
CA VAL A 4 -66.22 27.23 8.01
C VAL A 4 -66.26 28.46 7.09
N GLN A 5 -66.69 29.62 7.59
CA GLN A 5 -66.61 30.90 6.86
C GLN A 5 -65.19 31.51 6.89
N ALA A 6 -64.41 31.29 7.95
CA ALA A 6 -63.00 31.72 8.02
C ALA A 6 -62.12 31.00 6.98
N LEU A 7 -62.37 29.71 6.76
CA LEU A 7 -61.76 28.91 5.68
C LEU A 7 -62.22 29.35 4.27
N ARG A 8 -63.33 30.07 4.14
CA ARG A 8 -63.91 30.51 2.85
C ARG A 8 -63.25 31.77 2.28
N ASN A 9 -62.72 32.66 3.12
CA ASN A 9 -62.07 33.90 2.66
C ASN A 9 -60.53 33.81 2.63
N ASN A 10 -59.91 32.92 3.42
CA ASN A 10 -58.45 32.86 3.58
C ASN A 10 -57.79 31.61 2.95
N GLY A 11 -58.50 30.82 2.15
CA GLY A 11 -57.95 29.60 1.55
C GLY A 11 -56.67 29.83 0.73
N ALA A 12 -56.58 30.95 0.03
CA ALA A 12 -55.36 31.36 -0.68
C ALA A 12 -54.22 31.79 0.28
N ALA A 13 -54.54 32.35 1.44
CA ALA A 13 -53.55 32.80 2.43
C ALA A 13 -52.83 31.63 3.13
N TYR A 14 -53.45 30.45 3.20
CA TYR A 14 -52.82 29.23 3.74
C TYR A 14 -52.09 28.39 2.69
N LEU A 15 -52.38 28.57 1.40
CA LEU A 15 -51.72 27.83 0.32
C LEU A 15 -50.31 28.35 0.03
N LEU A 16 -50.10 29.67 0.02
CA LEU A 16 -48.78 30.28 -0.17
C LEU A 16 -47.71 29.80 0.83
N PRO A 17 -47.95 29.81 2.16
CA PRO A 17 -46.95 29.32 3.12
C PRO A 17 -46.72 27.81 3.02
N LEU A 18 -47.72 27.03 2.63
CA LEU A 18 -47.58 25.59 2.43
C LEU A 18 -46.71 25.27 1.20
N ILE A 19 -46.93 25.99 0.09
CA ILE A 19 -46.09 25.89 -1.11
C ILE A 19 -44.66 26.34 -0.78
N ALA A 20 -44.49 27.44 -0.05
CA ALA A 20 -43.17 27.93 0.36
C ALA A 20 -42.44 26.89 1.24
N ALA A 21 -43.11 26.30 2.23
CA ALA A 21 -42.56 25.25 3.06
C ALA A 21 -42.18 23.99 2.26
N PHE A 22 -43.02 23.61 1.28
CA PHE A 22 -42.76 22.47 0.40
C PHE A 22 -41.55 22.72 -0.52
N VAL A 23 -41.46 23.91 -1.14
CA VAL A 23 -40.30 24.31 -1.94
C VAL A 23 -39.04 24.36 -1.07
N ALA A 24 -39.10 24.92 0.14
CA ALA A 24 -37.98 24.92 1.07
C ALA A 24 -37.52 23.50 1.42
N ALA A 25 -38.45 22.57 1.67
CA ALA A 25 -38.13 21.16 1.92
C ALA A 25 -37.44 20.49 0.71
N LEU A 26 -37.89 20.78 -0.52
CA LEU A 26 -37.23 20.29 -1.73
C LEU A 26 -35.80 20.84 -1.89
N LEU A 27 -35.60 22.13 -1.58
CA LEU A 27 -34.27 22.76 -1.63
C LEU A 27 -33.34 22.16 -0.59
N LEU A 28 -33.80 21.96 0.65
CA LEU A 28 -33.02 21.30 1.71
C LEU A 28 -32.66 19.86 1.34
N LEU A 29 -33.58 19.11 0.73
CA LEU A 29 -33.31 17.74 0.27
C LEU A 29 -32.28 17.73 -0.86
N ALA A 30 -32.40 18.64 -1.83
CA ALA A 30 -31.43 18.77 -2.92
C ALA A 30 -30.02 19.12 -2.40
N ASP A 31 -29.93 20.05 -1.44
CA ASP A 31 -28.68 20.41 -0.77
C ASP A 31 -28.09 19.24 0.03
N THR A 32 -28.93 18.46 0.70
CA THR A 32 -28.51 17.24 1.42
C THR A 32 -27.93 16.19 0.46
N ILE A 33 -28.52 16.02 -0.72
CA ILE A 33 -28.04 15.08 -1.73
C ILE A 33 -26.71 15.55 -2.32
N GLU A 34 -26.59 16.84 -2.63
CA GLU A 34 -25.34 17.42 -3.15
C GLU A 34 -24.22 17.31 -2.11
N SER A 35 -24.47 17.70 -0.86
CA SER A 35 -23.49 17.60 0.22
C SER A 35 -23.04 16.16 0.47
N LYS A 36 -23.97 15.19 0.47
CA LYS A 36 -23.63 13.75 0.56
C LYS A 36 -22.77 13.30 -0.61
N THR A 37 -23.07 13.74 -1.83
CA THR A 37 -22.33 13.37 -3.04
C THR A 37 -20.92 13.95 -3.01
N GLN A 38 -20.77 15.22 -2.61
CA GLN A 38 -19.47 15.88 -2.43
C GLN A 38 -18.64 15.16 -1.37
N PHE A 39 -19.23 14.86 -0.21
CA PHE A 39 -18.57 14.12 0.86
C PHE A 39 -18.07 12.75 0.39
N GLN A 40 -18.85 12.03 -0.44
CA GLN A 40 -18.42 10.73 -0.98
C GLN A 40 -17.22 10.85 -1.94
N ILE A 41 -17.14 11.93 -2.72
CA ILE A 41 -16.01 12.21 -3.62
C ILE A 41 -14.77 12.62 -2.82
N GLU A 42 -14.94 13.50 -1.82
CA GLU A 42 -13.85 13.92 -0.93
C GLU A 42 -13.30 12.74 -0.12
N PHE A 43 -14.18 11.91 0.44
CA PHE A 43 -13.78 10.69 1.12
C PHE A 43 -13.01 9.76 0.18
N ALA A 44 -13.51 9.55 -1.05
CA ALA A 44 -12.84 8.71 -2.05
C ALA A 44 -11.44 9.24 -2.42
N ARG A 45 -11.29 10.56 -2.56
CA ARG A 45 -10.00 11.22 -2.74
C ARG A 45 -9.08 10.97 -1.54
N SER A 46 -9.54 11.27 -0.32
CA SER A 46 -8.72 11.11 0.89
C SER A 46 -8.29 9.65 1.11
N SER A 47 -9.17 8.68 0.84
CA SER A 47 -8.81 7.26 0.88
C SER A 47 -7.75 6.90 -0.16
N ALA A 48 -7.90 7.38 -1.40
CA ALA A 48 -6.90 7.14 -2.45
C ALA A 48 -5.56 7.79 -2.11
N GLU A 49 -5.55 9.01 -1.60
CA GLU A 49 -4.34 9.71 -1.16
C GLU A 49 -3.62 8.93 -0.05
N HIS A 50 -4.36 8.45 0.96
CA HIS A 50 -3.82 7.65 2.05
C HIS A 50 -3.25 6.30 1.58
N ASP A 51 -4.00 5.55 0.77
CA ASP A 51 -3.60 4.23 0.30
C ASP A 51 -2.38 4.30 -0.64
N LEU A 52 -2.37 5.26 -1.55
CA LEU A 52 -1.25 5.48 -2.46
C LEU A 52 -0.01 6.01 -1.71
N GLY A 53 -0.19 6.92 -0.76
CA GLY A 53 0.90 7.37 0.11
C GLY A 53 1.52 6.22 0.89
N THR A 54 0.69 5.36 1.47
CA THR A 54 1.14 4.16 2.20
C THR A 54 1.89 3.18 1.30
N LEU A 55 1.42 2.96 0.06
CA LEU A 55 2.11 2.12 -0.91
C LEU A 55 3.52 2.64 -1.21
N VAL A 56 3.64 3.95 -1.43
CA VAL A 56 4.92 4.60 -1.75
C VAL A 56 5.87 4.54 -0.56
N GLU A 57 5.40 4.83 0.65
CA GLU A 57 6.21 4.69 1.86
C GLU A 57 6.68 3.25 2.08
N PHE A 58 5.82 2.26 1.84
CA PHE A 58 6.22 0.85 1.91
C PHE A 58 7.30 0.53 0.85
N ALA A 59 7.15 1.02 -0.38
CA ALA A 59 8.17 0.87 -1.43
C ALA A 59 9.51 1.52 -1.02
N LYS A 60 9.48 2.72 -0.44
CA LYS A 60 10.69 3.39 0.06
C LYS A 60 11.38 2.58 1.17
N SER A 61 10.62 2.14 2.16
CA SER A 61 11.11 1.33 3.27
C SER A 61 11.70 0.00 2.78
N GLN A 62 10.98 -0.72 1.90
CA GLN A 62 11.44 -1.98 1.33
C GLN A 62 12.70 -1.80 0.46
N SER A 63 12.76 -0.74 -0.37
CA SER A 63 13.97 -0.43 -1.15
C SER A 63 15.18 -0.15 -0.26
N ALA A 64 14.97 0.49 0.91
CA ALA A 64 16.01 0.76 1.88
C ALA A 64 16.55 -0.53 2.50
N ALA A 65 15.63 -1.37 2.99
CA ALA A 65 15.96 -2.67 3.57
C ALA A 65 16.78 -3.50 2.59
N PHE A 66 16.35 -3.61 1.33
CA PHE A 66 17.08 -4.37 0.31
C PHE A 66 18.46 -3.76 -0.01
N ALA A 67 18.55 -2.45 -0.23
CA ALA A 67 19.81 -1.79 -0.58
C ALA A 67 20.87 -1.90 0.53
N SER A 68 20.45 -1.99 1.79
CA SER A 68 21.36 -2.18 2.94
C SER A 68 21.86 -3.63 3.13
N THR A 69 21.32 -4.60 2.39
CA THR A 69 21.74 -6.00 2.54
C THR A 69 23.17 -6.22 2.04
N SER A 70 23.90 -7.11 2.73
CA SER A 70 25.18 -7.60 2.24
C SER A 70 25.04 -8.30 0.88
N PHE A 71 23.89 -8.92 0.62
CA PHE A 71 23.54 -9.55 -0.65
C PHE A 71 23.64 -8.58 -1.85
N ILE A 72 22.91 -7.45 -1.83
CA ILE A 72 23.00 -6.45 -2.91
C ILE A 72 24.41 -5.88 -2.99
N GLY A 73 25.03 -5.60 -1.85
CA GLY A 73 26.42 -5.19 -1.77
C GLY A 73 27.35 -6.12 -2.58
N TYR A 74 27.39 -7.41 -2.22
CA TYR A 74 28.29 -8.37 -2.88
C TYR A 74 27.94 -8.62 -4.34
N SER A 75 26.66 -8.52 -4.72
CA SER A 75 26.21 -8.75 -6.10
C SER A 75 26.76 -7.72 -7.10
N ILE A 76 26.99 -6.46 -6.70
CA ILE A 76 27.56 -5.43 -7.56
C ILE A 76 29.04 -5.16 -7.27
N GLY A 77 29.55 -5.70 -6.17
CA GLY A 77 30.87 -5.38 -5.64
C GLY A 77 32.04 -5.69 -6.56
N ARG A 78 33.12 -4.92 -6.38
CA ARG A 78 34.32 -4.92 -7.22
C ARG A 78 35.10 -6.25 -7.37
N TYR A 79 34.84 -7.27 -6.53
CA TYR A 79 35.64 -8.51 -6.52
C TYR A 79 34.88 -9.75 -7.02
N TYR A 80 33.58 -9.86 -6.72
CA TYR A 80 32.80 -11.08 -6.98
C TYR A 80 31.39 -10.82 -7.52
N GLY A 81 31.11 -9.57 -7.91
CA GLY A 81 29.81 -9.14 -8.41
C GLY A 81 29.73 -9.08 -9.93
N PHE A 82 28.60 -8.58 -10.43
CA PHE A 82 28.33 -8.42 -11.85
C PHE A 82 29.26 -7.42 -12.54
N ALA A 83 29.66 -6.33 -11.87
CA ALA A 83 30.53 -5.32 -12.45
C ALA A 83 31.89 -5.87 -12.95
N PRO A 84 32.71 -6.55 -12.12
CA PRO A 84 33.96 -7.13 -12.61
C PRO A 84 33.72 -8.28 -13.60
N ALA A 85 32.66 -9.08 -13.42
CA ALA A 85 32.37 -10.18 -14.34
C ALA A 85 31.96 -9.69 -15.74
N PHE A 86 31.25 -8.57 -15.83
CA PHE A 86 30.93 -7.89 -17.08
C PHE A 86 32.21 -7.48 -17.82
N GLY A 87 33.17 -6.87 -17.11
CA GLY A 87 34.43 -6.41 -17.68
C GLY A 87 35.35 -7.54 -18.16
N GLN A 88 35.18 -8.77 -17.66
CA GLN A 88 35.95 -9.94 -18.09
C GLN A 88 35.51 -10.52 -19.44
N ILE A 89 34.30 -10.19 -19.91
CA ILE A 89 33.75 -10.69 -21.17
C ILE A 89 34.53 -10.12 -22.35
N SER A 90 34.83 -8.82 -22.32
CA SER A 90 35.57 -8.14 -23.37
C SER A 90 36.19 -6.83 -22.87
N PRO A 91 37.38 -6.44 -23.35
CA PRO A 91 37.93 -5.10 -23.12
C PRO A 91 37.06 -3.99 -23.71
N ASP A 92 36.24 -4.31 -24.71
CA ASP A 92 35.23 -3.41 -25.28
C ASP A 92 33.89 -3.63 -24.57
N PRO A 93 33.44 -2.68 -23.72
CA PRO A 93 32.21 -2.84 -22.96
C PRO A 93 30.95 -2.98 -23.83
N GLU A 94 30.94 -2.42 -25.04
CA GLU A 94 29.79 -2.52 -25.95
C GLU A 94 29.70 -3.90 -26.58
N ARG A 95 30.85 -4.54 -26.86
CA ARG A 95 30.89 -5.94 -27.29
C ARG A 95 30.41 -6.88 -26.18
N ALA A 96 30.86 -6.64 -24.94
CA ALA A 96 30.35 -7.38 -23.78
C ALA A 96 28.83 -7.21 -23.62
N ALA A 97 28.32 -5.98 -23.76
CA ALA A 97 26.89 -5.69 -23.70
C ALA A 97 26.09 -6.40 -24.80
N ALA A 98 26.60 -6.44 -26.03
CA ALA A 98 25.96 -7.11 -27.14
C ALA A 98 25.86 -8.63 -26.90
N LEU A 99 26.94 -9.27 -26.44
CA LEU A 99 26.96 -10.69 -26.11
C LEU A 99 25.97 -11.02 -24.99
N LEU A 100 25.95 -10.24 -23.91
CA LEU A 100 25.01 -10.47 -22.81
C LEU A 100 23.55 -10.32 -23.24
N ARG A 101 23.22 -9.33 -24.09
CA ARG A 101 21.86 -9.17 -24.60
C ARG A 101 21.46 -10.31 -25.52
N GLN A 102 22.37 -10.78 -26.37
CA GLN A 102 22.11 -11.95 -27.22
C GLN A 102 21.79 -13.21 -26.37
N VAL A 103 22.51 -13.43 -25.28
CA VAL A 103 22.30 -14.62 -24.44
C VAL A 103 21.07 -14.49 -23.55
N TYR A 104 20.96 -13.39 -22.79
CA TYR A 104 19.98 -13.27 -21.71
C TYR A 104 18.66 -12.61 -22.12
N VAL A 105 18.63 -11.82 -23.19
CA VAL A 105 17.39 -11.18 -23.68
C VAL A 105 16.75 -12.03 -24.77
N GLN A 106 17.56 -12.48 -25.73
CA GLN A 106 17.04 -13.23 -26.87
C GLN A 106 16.86 -14.73 -26.55
N ASN A 107 17.53 -15.25 -25.50
CA ASN A 107 17.48 -16.64 -25.05
C ASN A 107 17.74 -17.65 -26.20
N GLN A 108 18.65 -17.30 -27.11
CA GLN A 108 18.88 -18.03 -28.38
C GLN A 108 20.03 -19.04 -28.32
N ILE A 109 20.74 -19.16 -27.20
CA ILE A 109 21.97 -19.96 -27.13
C ILE A 109 21.75 -21.17 -26.22
N GLN A 110 21.89 -22.38 -26.79
CA GLN A 110 21.91 -23.61 -26.00
C GLN A 110 23.17 -23.62 -25.11
N PRO A 111 23.14 -24.23 -23.91
CA PRO A 111 24.29 -24.23 -22.99
C PRO A 111 25.62 -24.69 -23.62
N GLN A 112 25.55 -25.62 -24.57
CA GLN A 112 26.72 -26.14 -25.31
C GLN A 112 27.33 -25.15 -26.32
N ASP A 113 26.57 -24.16 -26.77
CA ASP A 113 26.99 -23.14 -27.74
C ASP A 113 27.36 -21.82 -27.06
N MET A 114 27.47 -21.82 -25.72
CA MET A 114 27.78 -20.62 -24.94
C MET A 114 29.19 -20.11 -25.25
N PRO A 115 29.35 -18.82 -25.61
CA PRO A 115 30.67 -18.22 -25.82
C PRO A 115 31.60 -18.44 -24.62
N SER A 116 32.84 -18.86 -24.90
CA SER A 116 33.85 -19.21 -23.87
C SER A 116 34.23 -18.05 -22.93
N VAL A 117 33.88 -16.81 -23.28
CA VAL A 117 34.11 -15.59 -22.49
C VAL A 117 33.00 -15.29 -21.47
N LEU A 118 31.85 -15.97 -21.55
CA LEU A 118 30.70 -15.73 -20.68
C LEU A 118 30.70 -16.46 -19.32
N PRO A 119 31.38 -17.61 -19.11
CA PRO A 119 31.32 -18.33 -17.83
C PRO A 119 31.57 -17.48 -16.58
N PRO A 120 32.49 -16.48 -16.55
CA PRO A 120 32.65 -15.61 -15.39
C PRO A 120 31.35 -14.87 -15.02
N TYR A 121 30.65 -14.32 -16.01
CA TYR A 121 29.37 -13.65 -15.79
C TYR A 121 28.25 -14.65 -15.48
N ALA A 122 28.21 -15.79 -16.18
CA ALA A 122 27.23 -16.83 -15.96
C ALA A 122 27.29 -17.39 -14.53
N ASN A 123 28.49 -17.63 -13.98
CA ASN A 123 28.67 -18.10 -12.60
C ASN A 123 28.15 -17.09 -11.57
N VAL A 124 28.39 -15.79 -11.80
CA VAL A 124 27.83 -14.74 -10.94
C VAL A 124 26.32 -14.68 -11.08
N HIS A 125 25.80 -14.83 -12.29
CA HIS A 125 24.36 -14.90 -12.54
C HIS A 125 23.72 -16.07 -11.80
N GLU A 126 24.22 -17.29 -11.95
CA GLU A 126 23.73 -18.49 -11.25
C GLU A 126 23.74 -18.34 -9.73
N ARG A 127 24.77 -17.66 -9.19
CA ARG A 127 24.90 -17.41 -7.75
C ARG A 127 23.85 -16.46 -7.19
N PHE A 128 23.57 -15.34 -7.88
CA PHE A 128 22.76 -14.26 -7.32
C PHE A 128 21.33 -14.19 -7.88
N HIS A 129 21.10 -14.65 -9.11
CA HIS A 129 19.81 -14.53 -9.79
C HIS A 129 18.65 -15.20 -9.04
N PRO A 130 18.76 -16.45 -8.53
CA PRO A 130 17.65 -17.09 -7.81
C PRO A 130 17.20 -16.29 -6.58
N SER A 131 18.16 -15.71 -5.84
CA SER A 131 17.86 -14.86 -4.68
C SER A 131 17.26 -13.52 -5.09
N PHE A 132 17.70 -12.92 -6.20
CA PHE A 132 17.05 -11.72 -6.75
C PHE A 132 15.61 -12.01 -7.18
N GLN A 133 15.38 -13.14 -7.83
CA GLN A 133 14.05 -13.58 -8.22
C GLN A 133 13.14 -13.73 -7.00
N ALA A 134 13.56 -14.51 -5.99
CA ALA A 134 12.77 -14.71 -4.76
C ALA A 134 12.51 -13.40 -3.99
N MET A 135 13.50 -12.50 -3.98
CA MET A 135 13.36 -11.18 -3.37
C MET A 135 12.31 -10.32 -4.10
N ILE A 136 12.34 -10.30 -5.43
CA ILE A 136 11.41 -9.49 -6.23
C ILE A 136 9.99 -10.08 -6.24
N GLU A 137 9.86 -11.40 -6.35
CA GLU A 137 8.57 -12.12 -6.34
C GLU A 137 7.72 -11.84 -5.09
N THR A 138 8.37 -11.52 -3.96
CA THR A 138 7.70 -11.22 -2.68
C THR A 138 7.67 -9.72 -2.34
N SER A 139 8.12 -8.87 -3.27
CA SER A 139 8.22 -7.42 -3.09
C SER A 139 7.13 -6.65 -3.84
N LEU A 140 7.13 -5.33 -3.70
CA LEU A 140 6.35 -4.45 -4.57
C LEU A 140 6.99 -4.21 -5.94
N PHE A 141 8.22 -4.66 -6.16
CA PHE A 141 8.95 -4.37 -7.39
C PHE A 141 8.72 -5.46 -8.41
N ASP A 142 8.84 -5.13 -9.69
CA ASP A 142 8.84 -6.11 -10.78
C ASP A 142 10.20 -6.22 -11.49
N ASP A 143 11.14 -5.33 -11.15
CA ASP A 143 12.53 -5.37 -11.59
C ASP A 143 13.46 -4.66 -10.59
N LEU A 144 14.76 -4.94 -10.74
CA LEU A 144 15.83 -4.17 -10.13
C LEU A 144 16.97 -4.00 -11.14
N TYR A 145 17.66 -2.86 -11.08
CA TYR A 145 18.84 -2.59 -11.88
C TYR A 145 20.04 -2.42 -10.97
N LEU A 146 21.13 -3.14 -11.26
CA LEU A 146 22.43 -2.88 -10.67
C LEU A 146 23.24 -2.04 -11.65
N ILE A 147 23.60 -0.85 -11.23
CA ILE A 147 24.31 0.14 -12.04
C ILE A 147 25.67 0.37 -11.39
N ASP A 148 26.75 0.08 -12.13
CA ASP A 148 28.09 0.30 -11.60
C ASP A 148 28.42 1.80 -11.43
N ARG A 149 29.59 2.10 -10.89
CA ARG A 149 30.01 3.48 -10.59
C ARG A 149 30.19 4.36 -11.82
N VAL A 150 30.35 3.76 -13.01
CA VAL A 150 30.54 4.48 -14.27
C VAL A 150 29.22 4.63 -15.05
N GLY A 151 28.13 4.08 -14.52
CA GLY A 151 26.79 4.22 -15.10
C GLY A 151 26.39 3.09 -16.02
N ARG A 152 27.05 1.93 -15.97
CA ARG A 152 26.66 0.76 -16.77
C ARG A 152 25.69 -0.14 -16.00
N VAL A 153 24.60 -0.52 -16.66
CA VAL A 153 23.60 -1.45 -16.11
C VAL A 153 24.14 -2.88 -16.22
N VAL A 154 24.82 -3.35 -15.18
CA VAL A 154 25.47 -4.67 -15.18
C VAL A 154 24.52 -5.81 -14.88
N TYR A 155 23.32 -5.53 -14.38
CA TYR A 155 22.27 -6.53 -14.15
C TYR A 155 20.88 -5.87 -14.17
N SER A 156 19.90 -6.57 -14.75
CA SER A 156 18.46 -6.38 -14.54
C SER A 156 17.86 -7.76 -14.25
N LEU A 157 16.76 -7.87 -13.51
CA LEU A 157 16.06 -9.16 -13.38
C LEU A 157 15.29 -9.47 -14.67
N ARG A 158 14.52 -8.50 -15.19
CA ARG A 158 13.67 -8.68 -16.39
C ARG A 158 14.45 -8.75 -17.70
N LYS A 159 15.68 -8.23 -17.73
CA LYS A 159 16.51 -8.11 -18.94
C LYS A 159 15.81 -7.28 -20.03
N ASP A 160 15.19 -6.16 -19.64
CA ASP A 160 14.56 -5.25 -20.59
C ASP A 160 15.61 -4.47 -21.43
N SER A 161 15.15 -3.51 -22.23
CA SER A 161 16.03 -2.72 -23.10
C SER A 161 17.12 -1.92 -22.37
N ALA A 162 17.00 -1.69 -21.05
CA ALA A 162 18.03 -1.02 -20.26
C ALA A 162 19.18 -1.95 -19.85
N PHE A 163 19.00 -3.28 -19.90
CA PHE A 163 20.05 -4.23 -19.52
C PHE A 163 21.31 -4.07 -20.39
N ALA A 164 22.47 -4.07 -19.73
CA ALA A 164 23.80 -3.89 -20.33
C ALA A 164 24.04 -2.53 -21.02
N THR A 165 23.15 -1.55 -20.85
CA THR A 165 23.31 -0.21 -21.42
C THR A 165 24.26 0.66 -20.59
N ASP A 166 24.86 1.64 -21.26
CA ASP A 166 25.67 2.69 -20.65
C ASP A 166 24.83 3.96 -20.50
N LEU A 167 24.53 4.35 -19.26
CA LEU A 167 23.70 5.51 -18.95
C LEU A 167 24.44 6.84 -19.12
N ALA A 168 25.77 6.83 -19.18
CA ALA A 168 26.58 8.02 -19.45
C ALA A 168 26.66 8.32 -20.97
N ALA A 169 26.46 7.30 -21.80
CA ALA A 169 26.47 7.43 -23.25
C ALA A 169 25.37 8.39 -23.74
N ALA A 170 25.70 9.26 -24.71
CA ALA A 170 24.83 10.33 -25.18
C ALA A 170 23.41 9.87 -25.54
N ARG A 171 23.29 8.70 -26.19
CA ARG A 171 22.02 8.11 -26.61
C ARG A 171 21.11 7.70 -25.45
N GLN A 172 21.65 7.49 -24.25
CA GLN A 172 20.92 7.01 -23.09
C GLN A 172 20.71 8.10 -22.03
N ARG A 173 21.28 9.30 -22.20
CA ARG A 173 21.29 10.38 -21.18
C ARG A 173 19.92 10.90 -20.77
N GLU A 174 18.93 10.71 -21.63
CA GLU A 174 17.54 11.14 -21.43
C GLU A 174 16.63 9.99 -20.98
N THR A 175 17.19 8.79 -20.78
CA THR A 175 16.40 7.69 -20.23
C THR A 175 16.08 7.92 -18.76
N PRO A 176 14.92 7.41 -18.28
CA PRO A 176 14.55 7.51 -16.87
C PRO A 176 15.63 6.97 -15.91
N LEU A 177 16.32 5.89 -16.31
CA LEU A 177 17.37 5.28 -15.49
C LEU A 177 18.62 6.16 -15.43
N ALA A 178 19.01 6.82 -16.53
CA ALA A 178 20.11 7.77 -16.55
C ALA A 178 19.81 9.05 -15.74
N GLU A 179 18.56 9.53 -15.77
CA GLU A 179 18.08 10.63 -14.93
C GLU A 179 18.28 10.31 -13.44
N VAL A 180 17.74 9.19 -12.95
CA VAL A 180 17.86 8.83 -11.53
C VAL A 180 19.30 8.51 -11.12
N PHE A 181 20.08 7.86 -11.99
CA PHE A 181 21.48 7.56 -11.71
C PHE A 181 22.29 8.85 -11.51
N ARG A 182 22.16 9.81 -12.44
CA ARG A 182 22.86 11.10 -12.35
C ARG A 182 22.46 11.88 -11.09
N GLU A 183 21.18 11.86 -10.73
CA GLU A 183 20.70 12.51 -9.50
C GLU A 183 21.28 11.84 -8.25
N VAL A 184 21.34 10.50 -8.17
CA VAL A 184 22.00 9.79 -7.06
C VAL A 184 23.47 10.19 -6.96
N MET A 185 24.18 10.20 -8.09
CA MET A 185 25.60 10.57 -8.13
C MET A 185 25.83 12.04 -7.75
N ALA A 186 24.93 12.96 -8.11
CA ALA A 186 24.99 14.35 -7.70
C ALA A 186 24.77 14.51 -6.18
N ARG A 187 23.79 13.81 -5.61
CA ARG A 187 23.54 13.83 -4.15
C ARG A 187 24.70 13.23 -3.36
N LEU A 188 25.37 12.21 -3.89
CA LEU A 188 26.55 11.60 -3.27
C LEU A 188 27.71 12.58 -3.10
N GLN A 189 27.84 13.59 -3.97
CA GLN A 189 28.89 14.62 -3.85
C GLN A 189 28.63 15.59 -2.69
N GLN A 190 27.37 15.69 -2.24
CA GLN A 190 26.93 16.68 -1.25
C GLN A 190 26.59 16.04 0.10
N SER A 191 26.35 14.73 0.14
CA SER A 191 25.91 14.02 1.35
C SER A 191 27.07 13.55 2.22
N THR A 192 26.91 13.68 3.54
CA THR A 192 27.78 13.07 4.55
C THR A 192 27.40 11.63 4.88
N ASP A 193 26.16 11.23 4.59
CA ASP A 193 25.66 9.85 4.78
C ASP A 193 25.03 9.32 3.48
N PRO A 194 25.80 8.53 2.70
CA PRO A 194 25.28 7.91 1.48
C PRO A 194 24.05 7.03 1.68
N ASN A 195 23.84 6.41 2.85
CA ASN A 195 22.74 5.46 3.06
C ASN A 195 21.35 6.11 3.10
N GLN A 196 21.31 7.42 3.38
CA GLN A 196 20.07 8.21 3.43
C GLN A 196 19.63 8.69 2.04
N ILE A 197 20.48 8.55 1.01
CA ILE A 197 20.14 8.99 -0.33
C ILE A 197 19.09 8.06 -0.92
N LEU A 198 17.96 8.66 -1.26
CA LEU A 198 16.90 8.06 -2.07
C LEU A 198 16.54 9.05 -3.18
N VAL A 199 16.46 8.53 -4.40
CA VAL A 199 15.92 9.26 -5.56
C VAL A 199 14.71 8.50 -6.06
N VAL A 200 13.57 9.18 -6.14
CA VAL A 200 12.32 8.64 -6.69
C VAL A 200 12.06 9.34 -8.01
N SER A 201 11.88 8.57 -9.09
CA SER A 201 11.49 9.16 -10.38
C SER A 201 10.02 9.57 -10.38
N GLY A 202 9.64 10.41 -11.34
CA GLY A 202 8.24 10.52 -11.77
C GLY A 202 7.74 9.25 -12.45
N LEU A 203 6.44 9.19 -12.82
CA LEU A 203 5.97 8.17 -13.76
C LEU A 203 6.72 8.32 -15.07
N LYS A 204 7.39 7.27 -15.48
CA LYS A 204 8.07 7.23 -16.77
C LYS A 204 7.70 5.93 -17.47
N ARG A 205 7.77 5.98 -18.80
CA ARG A 205 7.71 4.76 -19.61
C ARG A 205 9.03 4.00 -19.42
N LEU A 206 8.93 2.77 -18.95
CA LEU A 206 10.05 1.86 -18.68
C LEU A 206 9.88 0.65 -19.59
N ASP A 207 10.49 0.75 -20.77
CA ASP A 207 10.38 -0.24 -21.85
C ASP A 207 8.94 -0.42 -22.37
N ASP A 208 8.30 -1.53 -22.02
CA ASP A 208 6.94 -1.91 -22.41
C ASP A 208 5.85 -1.41 -21.45
N SER A 209 6.23 -0.95 -20.26
CA SER A 209 5.30 -0.57 -19.20
C SER A 209 5.55 0.85 -18.66
N PHE A 210 4.72 1.28 -17.71
CA PHE A 210 4.95 2.49 -16.93
C PHE A 210 5.31 2.11 -15.50
N GLY A 211 6.16 2.92 -14.88
CA GLY A 211 6.52 2.70 -13.48
C GLY A 211 7.30 3.86 -12.89
N VAL A 212 7.69 3.67 -11.63
CA VAL A 212 8.57 4.56 -10.88
C VAL A 212 9.83 3.82 -10.49
N LEU A 213 10.95 4.53 -10.56
CA LEU A 213 12.25 4.05 -10.14
C LEU A 213 12.58 4.61 -8.75
N LEU A 214 12.95 3.73 -7.84
CA LEU A 214 13.51 4.08 -6.53
C LEU A 214 14.99 3.73 -6.55
N ALA A 215 15.84 4.72 -6.72
CA ALA A 215 17.28 4.56 -6.82
C ALA A 215 17.99 4.92 -5.52
N ARG A 216 18.92 4.05 -5.10
CA ARG A 216 19.70 4.15 -3.87
C ARG A 216 21.15 3.78 -4.13
N PRO A 217 22.13 4.46 -3.51
CA PRO A 217 23.51 4.01 -3.57
C PRO A 217 23.66 2.69 -2.79
N VAL A 218 24.50 1.81 -3.31
CA VAL A 218 24.88 0.57 -2.62
C VAL A 218 26.18 0.85 -1.88
N VAL A 219 26.12 0.88 -0.54
CA VAL A 219 27.28 1.20 0.30
C VAL A 219 27.76 -0.06 0.99
N ARG A 220 29.07 -0.34 0.90
CA ARG A 220 29.71 -1.45 1.61
C ARG A 220 31.04 -1.00 2.19
N HIS A 221 31.24 -1.27 3.49
CA HIS A 221 32.45 -0.87 4.23
C HIS A 221 32.81 0.61 4.02
N GLY A 222 31.80 1.49 4.07
CA GLY A 222 31.98 2.94 3.88
C GLY A 222 32.27 3.38 2.44
N THR A 223 32.32 2.46 1.47
CA THR A 223 32.52 2.78 0.05
C THR A 223 31.24 2.59 -0.75
N VAL A 224 30.92 3.52 -1.64
CA VAL A 224 29.85 3.35 -2.64
C VAL A 224 30.32 2.38 -3.71
N GLU A 225 29.64 1.26 -3.86
CA GLU A 225 29.97 0.20 -4.82
C GLU A 225 29.26 0.37 -6.16
N GLY A 226 28.13 1.09 -6.16
CA GLY A 226 27.35 1.47 -7.34
C GLY A 226 25.97 1.98 -6.89
N VAL A 227 24.98 1.86 -7.76
CA VAL A 227 23.59 2.25 -7.51
C VAL A 227 22.69 1.04 -7.78
N VAL A 228 21.69 0.85 -6.92
CA VAL A 228 20.58 -0.06 -7.18
C VAL A 228 19.33 0.79 -7.45
N ALA A 229 18.59 0.46 -8.51
CA ALA A 229 17.31 1.08 -8.80
C ALA A 229 16.21 0.02 -8.85
N PHE A 230 15.18 0.17 -8.02
CA PHE A 230 14.03 -0.73 -8.00
C PHE A 230 12.90 -0.16 -8.85
N ARG A 231 12.23 -1.02 -9.61
CA ARG A 231 11.09 -0.63 -10.44
C ARG A 231 9.78 -0.97 -9.76
N LEU A 232 9.04 0.05 -9.37
CA LEU A 232 7.66 -0.07 -8.90
C LEU A 232 6.72 -0.01 -10.12
N PRO A 233 6.09 -1.13 -10.51
CA PRO A 233 5.19 -1.14 -11.66
C PRO A 233 3.92 -0.34 -11.38
N MET A 234 3.42 0.32 -12.41
CA MET A 234 2.16 1.07 -12.35
C MET A 234 0.95 0.19 -12.02
N ALA A 235 1.00 -1.11 -12.35
CA ALA A 235 -0.03 -2.10 -12.00
C ALA A 235 -0.35 -2.14 -10.49
N ASN A 236 0.65 -1.96 -9.61
CA ASN A 236 0.41 -1.94 -8.17
C ASN A 236 -0.49 -0.77 -7.73
N LEU A 237 -0.42 0.35 -8.46
CA LEU A 237 -1.23 1.52 -8.18
C LEU A 237 -2.64 1.36 -8.71
N GLU A 238 -2.74 0.87 -9.93
CA GLU A 238 -4.03 0.54 -10.51
C GLU A 238 -4.79 -0.43 -9.62
N GLN A 239 -4.11 -1.42 -9.03
CA GLN A 239 -4.71 -2.34 -8.08
C GLN A 239 -5.24 -1.62 -6.83
N ARG A 240 -4.48 -0.69 -6.23
CA ARG A 240 -4.95 0.09 -5.06
C ARG A 240 -6.17 0.94 -5.41
N LEU A 241 -6.10 1.66 -6.53
CA LEU A 241 -7.21 2.49 -7.00
C LEU A 241 -8.45 1.67 -7.39
N THR A 242 -8.25 0.50 -7.97
CA THR A 242 -9.34 -0.42 -8.33
C THR A 242 -10.04 -0.95 -7.09
N ALA A 243 -9.30 -1.25 -6.02
CA ALA A 243 -9.88 -1.68 -4.75
C ALA A 243 -10.78 -0.62 -4.09
N LEU A 244 -10.59 0.66 -4.41
CA LEU A 244 -11.41 1.77 -3.93
C LEU A 244 -12.64 2.05 -4.81
N GLN A 245 -12.74 1.44 -5.99
CA GLN A 245 -13.87 1.65 -6.91
C GLN A 245 -15.18 1.14 -6.30
N ARG A 246 -16.27 1.86 -6.57
CA ARG A 246 -17.63 1.52 -6.13
C ARG A 246 -18.65 2.08 -7.12
N PRO A 247 -19.93 1.65 -7.10
CA PRO A 247 -20.94 2.19 -8.00
C PRO A 247 -20.97 3.73 -7.95
N GLY A 248 -20.90 4.37 -9.12
CA GLY A 248 -20.81 5.82 -9.27
C GLY A 248 -19.46 6.46 -8.94
N LEU A 249 -18.41 5.71 -8.55
CA LEU A 249 -17.06 6.22 -8.29
C LEU A 249 -15.98 5.31 -8.89
N ARG A 250 -15.20 5.88 -9.81
CA ARG A 250 -14.02 5.24 -10.42
C ARG A 250 -12.80 6.14 -10.28
N PHE A 251 -11.64 5.58 -10.58
CA PHE A 251 -10.37 6.28 -10.54
C PHE A 251 -9.61 6.05 -11.84
N HIS A 252 -8.82 7.02 -12.25
CA HIS A 252 -7.84 6.83 -13.32
C HIS A 252 -6.53 7.54 -13.00
N LEU A 253 -5.42 6.92 -13.44
CA LEU A 253 -4.09 7.47 -13.33
C LEU A 253 -3.82 8.42 -14.49
N LEU A 254 -3.15 9.52 -14.17
CA LEU A 254 -2.77 10.57 -15.09
C LEU A 254 -1.25 10.73 -15.08
N ASP A 255 -0.69 11.08 -16.24
CA ASP A 255 0.72 11.44 -16.35
C ASP A 255 1.01 12.78 -15.65
N ALA A 256 2.27 13.22 -15.67
CA ALA A 256 2.68 14.49 -15.07
C ALA A 256 1.98 15.71 -15.73
N GLN A 257 1.60 15.59 -17.00
CA GLN A 257 0.91 16.59 -17.80
C GLN A 257 -0.62 16.59 -17.57
N GLY A 258 -1.16 15.58 -16.88
CA GLY A 258 -2.59 15.42 -16.62
C GLY A 258 -3.34 14.61 -17.69
N THR A 259 -2.63 13.93 -18.59
CA THR A 259 -3.20 13.05 -19.61
C THR A 259 -3.46 11.66 -19.04
N PRO A 260 -4.60 11.03 -19.34
CA PRO A 260 -4.84 9.63 -18.98
C PRO A 260 -3.81 8.69 -19.64
N ILE A 261 -3.15 7.86 -18.83
CA ILE A 261 -2.11 6.92 -19.32
C ILE A 261 -2.76 5.71 -20.02
N ALA A 262 -3.97 5.34 -19.60
CA ALA A 262 -4.81 4.37 -20.28
C ALA A 262 -6.03 5.08 -20.90
N PRO A 263 -6.59 4.58 -22.02
CA PRO A 263 -7.84 5.08 -22.58
C PRO A 263 -9.02 4.71 -21.67
N THR A 264 -9.13 5.36 -20.53
CA THR A 264 -10.31 5.25 -19.67
C THR A 264 -11.41 6.12 -20.27
N GLN A 265 -12.38 5.49 -20.94
CA GLN A 265 -13.56 6.21 -21.41
C GLN A 265 -14.34 6.72 -20.20
N VAL A 266 -14.51 8.05 -20.12
CA VAL A 266 -15.45 8.68 -19.21
C VAL A 266 -16.85 8.32 -19.70
N ALA A 267 -17.61 7.61 -18.88
CA ALA A 267 -18.94 7.16 -19.25
C ALA A 267 -19.89 8.36 -19.32
N ARG A 268 -20.94 8.24 -20.13
CA ARG A 268 -21.96 9.30 -20.27
C ARG A 268 -22.63 9.56 -18.91
N GLY A 269 -22.39 10.73 -18.33
CA GLY A 269 -22.94 11.13 -17.02
C GLY A 269 -21.88 11.27 -15.91
N GLU A 270 -20.67 10.76 -16.12
CA GLU A 270 -19.56 10.94 -15.18
C GLU A 270 -18.89 12.31 -15.34
N ARG A 271 -18.39 12.83 -14.21
CA ARG A 271 -17.52 14.02 -14.17
C ARG A 271 -16.19 13.64 -13.54
N SER A 272 -15.11 14.22 -14.06
CA SER A 272 -13.76 14.07 -13.49
C SER A 272 -13.50 15.16 -12.44
N TYR A 273 -12.93 14.74 -11.31
CA TYR A 273 -12.50 15.59 -10.20
C TYR A 273 -11.01 15.38 -9.99
N GLY A 274 -10.23 16.46 -10.02
CA GLY A 274 -8.76 16.43 -10.02
C GLY A 274 -8.18 17.29 -11.15
N PRO A 275 -6.88 17.13 -11.48
CA PRO A 275 -5.98 16.09 -11.00
C PRO A 275 -5.50 16.30 -9.55
N TYR A 276 -5.37 15.21 -8.80
CA TYR A 276 -4.79 15.17 -7.46
C TYR A 276 -3.39 14.55 -7.52
N ALA A 277 -2.42 15.15 -6.84
CA ALA A 277 -1.07 14.61 -6.78
C ALA A 277 -0.99 13.44 -5.81
N VAL A 278 -0.23 12.41 -6.17
CA VAL A 278 0.27 11.42 -5.23
C VAL A 278 1.54 11.98 -4.62
N PRO A 279 1.66 12.02 -3.28
CA PRO A 279 2.83 12.59 -2.62
C PRO A 279 4.15 11.96 -3.11
N GLU A 280 5.13 12.81 -3.42
CA GLU A 280 6.54 12.45 -3.66
C GLU A 280 6.86 11.49 -4.82
N THR A 281 5.87 11.12 -5.64
CA THR A 281 6.05 10.29 -6.84
C THR A 281 5.86 11.06 -8.13
N GLY A 282 5.40 12.31 -8.05
CA GLY A 282 5.01 13.10 -9.22
C GLY A 282 3.80 12.53 -9.98
N TRP A 283 3.09 11.54 -9.43
CA TRP A 283 1.90 10.98 -10.04
C TRP A 283 0.68 11.84 -9.82
N LYS A 284 -0.27 11.73 -10.74
CA LYS A 284 -1.58 12.34 -10.60
C LYS A 284 -2.65 11.27 -10.75
N TYR A 285 -3.75 11.44 -10.05
CA TYR A 285 -4.96 10.66 -10.26
C TYR A 285 -6.16 11.58 -10.29
N ALA A 286 -7.25 11.10 -10.88
CA ALA A 286 -8.52 11.79 -10.80
C ALA A 286 -9.63 10.82 -10.43
N VAL A 287 -10.65 11.37 -9.78
CA VAL A 287 -11.85 10.65 -9.35
C VAL A 287 -12.92 10.90 -10.40
N LEU A 288 -13.43 9.85 -11.01
CA LEU A 288 -14.56 9.90 -11.91
C LEU A 288 -15.82 9.59 -11.10
N ALA A 289 -16.77 10.52 -11.07
CA ALA A 289 -17.98 10.37 -10.28
C ALA A 289 -19.25 10.56 -11.13
N ASP A 290 -20.17 9.61 -11.05
CA ASP A 290 -21.53 9.74 -11.56
C ASP A 290 -22.44 10.18 -10.40
N ARG A 291 -22.81 11.46 -10.41
CA ARG A 291 -23.64 12.05 -9.35
C ARG A 291 -25.01 11.39 -9.23
N SER A 292 -25.57 10.88 -10.34
CA SER A 292 -26.89 10.24 -10.32
C SER A 292 -26.84 8.91 -9.58
N GLN A 293 -25.78 8.12 -9.81
CA GLN A 293 -25.56 6.86 -9.11
C GLN A 293 -25.20 7.08 -7.64
N LEU A 294 -24.40 8.10 -7.32
CA LEU A 294 -24.00 8.41 -5.93
C LEU A 294 -25.16 8.89 -5.07
N ALA A 295 -26.05 9.69 -5.66
CA ALA A 295 -27.28 10.11 -5.00
C ALA A 295 -28.28 8.95 -4.84
N GLY A 296 -28.18 7.91 -5.66
CA GLY A 296 -29.00 6.69 -5.55
C GLY A 296 -30.49 6.97 -5.72
N THR A 297 -31.33 6.32 -4.89
CA THR A 297 -32.79 6.50 -4.93
C THR A 297 -33.26 7.86 -4.38
N ALA A 298 -32.37 8.66 -3.76
CA ALA A 298 -32.73 9.96 -3.21
C ALA A 298 -33.31 10.92 -4.28
N TRP A 299 -32.80 10.83 -5.52
CA TRP A 299 -33.37 11.59 -6.65
C TRP A 299 -34.80 11.20 -6.99
N LEU A 300 -35.17 9.94 -6.83
CA LEU A 300 -36.55 9.48 -7.07
C LEU A 300 -37.50 10.13 -6.06
N TYR A 301 -37.09 10.30 -4.81
CA TYR A 301 -37.90 10.99 -3.80
C TYR A 301 -38.05 12.48 -4.09
N VAL A 302 -37.01 13.16 -4.58
CA VAL A 302 -37.10 14.56 -5.02
C VAL A 302 -38.13 14.70 -6.15
N TRP A 303 -38.06 13.84 -7.17
CA TRP A 303 -39.00 13.84 -8.29
C TRP A 303 -40.43 13.47 -7.88
N ALA A 304 -40.59 12.44 -7.02
CA ALA A 304 -41.89 12.01 -6.52
C ALA A 304 -42.55 13.10 -5.67
N LEU A 305 -41.78 13.75 -4.79
CA LEU A 305 -42.25 14.89 -4.01
C LEU A 305 -42.63 16.04 -4.94
N ALA A 306 -41.75 16.44 -5.87
CA ALA A 306 -42.03 17.52 -6.80
C ALA A 306 -43.32 17.27 -7.60
N LEU A 307 -43.52 16.05 -8.10
CA LEU A 307 -44.75 15.64 -8.79
C LEU A 307 -45.97 15.70 -7.87
N PHE A 308 -45.85 15.22 -6.63
CA PHE A 308 -46.92 15.28 -5.64
C PHE A 308 -47.31 16.72 -5.29
N GLY A 309 -46.32 17.62 -5.14
CA GLY A 309 -46.55 19.06 -4.96
C GLY A 309 -47.28 19.69 -6.15
N LEU A 310 -46.92 19.31 -7.38
CA LEU A 310 -47.56 19.75 -8.61
C LEU A 310 -49.03 19.26 -8.72
N LEU A 311 -49.28 18.00 -8.34
CA LEU A 311 -50.62 17.42 -8.31
C LEU A 311 -51.48 18.04 -7.18
N ALA A 312 -50.90 18.27 -6.00
CA ALA A 312 -51.60 18.89 -4.87
C ALA A 312 -51.98 20.35 -5.16
N THR A 313 -51.10 21.11 -5.81
CA THR A 313 -51.41 22.47 -6.27
C THR A 313 -52.48 22.48 -7.35
N ALA A 314 -52.40 21.60 -8.35
CA ALA A 314 -53.44 21.47 -9.39
C ALA A 314 -54.81 21.05 -8.82
N ALA A 315 -54.84 20.10 -7.88
CA ALA A 315 -56.07 19.69 -7.20
C ALA A 315 -56.68 20.83 -6.36
N SER A 316 -55.84 21.59 -5.66
CA SER A 316 -56.27 22.76 -4.88
C SER A 316 -56.88 23.86 -5.76
N VAL A 317 -56.29 24.13 -6.92
CA VAL A 317 -56.84 25.06 -7.93
C VAL A 317 -58.16 24.54 -8.48
N ARG A 318 -58.27 23.24 -8.80
CA ARG A 318 -59.49 22.61 -9.32
C ARG A 318 -60.64 22.64 -8.30
N LEU A 319 -60.35 22.45 -7.00
CA LEU A 319 -61.31 22.53 -5.90
C LEU A 319 -61.80 23.97 -5.64
N LEU A 320 -60.91 24.95 -5.84
CA LEU A 320 -61.26 26.38 -5.87
C LEU A 320 -62.20 26.71 -7.05
N MET A 321 -61.99 26.12 -8.22
CA MET A 321 -62.88 26.31 -9.37
C MET A 321 -64.23 25.58 -9.22
N TYR A 322 -64.26 24.39 -8.62
CA TYR A 322 -65.50 23.62 -8.42
C TYR A 322 -66.47 24.21 -7.38
N ARG A 323 -66.02 25.14 -6.52
CA ARG A 323 -66.84 25.78 -5.48
C ARG A 323 -67.74 26.93 -6.00
N GLN A 324 -67.80 27.19 -7.30
CA GLN A 324 -68.60 28.29 -7.89
C GLN A 324 -70.01 27.90 -8.43
N THR A 325 -70.52 26.70 -8.17
CA THR A 325 -71.90 26.31 -8.59
C THR A 325 -72.95 26.56 -7.48
N PRO A 326 -74.15 27.11 -7.80
CA PRO A 326 -75.15 27.48 -6.80
C PRO A 326 -76.00 26.28 -6.33
N ALA A 327 -76.48 26.34 -5.09
CA ALA A 327 -77.10 25.27 -4.32
C ALA A 327 -78.64 25.18 -4.44
N ALA A 328 -79.21 24.00 -4.18
CA ALA A 328 -80.61 23.78 -3.76
C ALA A 328 -80.75 22.41 -3.00
N PRO A 329 -81.86 22.09 -2.29
CA PRO A 329 -81.94 22.16 -0.83
C PRO A 329 -82.21 20.82 -0.07
N ARG A 330 -82.20 20.90 1.27
CA ARG A 330 -82.34 19.81 2.28
C ARG A 330 -83.76 19.26 2.47
N PRO A 331 -83.92 18.06 3.10
CA PRO A 331 -84.66 17.93 4.38
C PRO A 331 -83.98 16.99 5.43
N VAL A 332 -83.94 17.34 6.75
CA VAL A 332 -84.78 16.91 7.93
C VAL A 332 -84.67 15.40 8.27
N ALA A 333 -83.84 14.93 9.23
CA ALA A 333 -83.95 14.83 10.72
C ALA A 333 -84.68 13.56 11.27
N LEU A 334 -84.01 12.75 12.13
CA LEU A 334 -84.61 11.96 13.24
C LEU A 334 -83.58 11.20 14.13
N VAL A 335 -83.26 11.83 15.26
CA VAL A 335 -83.17 11.44 16.68
C VAL A 335 -83.19 9.95 17.19
N HIS A 336 -82.18 9.65 18.06
CA HIS A 336 -82.08 8.77 19.29
C HIS A 336 -81.95 7.21 19.20
N PRO A 337 -81.53 6.48 20.28
CA PRO A 337 -80.40 6.69 21.24
C PRO A 337 -79.66 5.37 21.70
N LEU A 338 -78.55 5.53 22.45
CA LEU A 338 -77.91 4.66 23.50
C LEU A 338 -77.70 3.14 23.22
N THR A 339 -76.54 2.52 23.51
CA THR A 339 -76.16 2.00 24.85
C THR A 339 -74.76 1.34 24.84
N VAL A 340 -73.92 1.72 25.82
CA VAL A 340 -72.92 1.01 26.66
C VAL A 340 -72.30 -0.35 26.20
N SER A 341 -70.96 -0.45 26.23
CA SER A 341 -70.25 -1.44 27.09
C SER A 341 -68.77 -1.11 27.29
N ASN A 342 -68.37 -1.21 28.55
CA ASN A 342 -67.07 -0.98 29.18
C ASN A 342 -66.03 -2.07 28.89
N GLY A 343 -64.78 -1.71 29.18
CA GLY A 343 -63.63 -2.59 29.41
C GLY A 343 -62.34 -1.89 28.93
N ALA A 344 -61.78 -0.88 29.61
CA ALA A 344 -61.13 -0.93 30.94
C ALA A 344 -59.97 -1.96 30.89
N VAL A 345 -58.70 -1.68 31.19
CA VAL A 345 -58.03 -0.83 32.19
C VAL A 345 -56.55 -0.78 31.76
N ALA A 346 -55.96 0.41 31.56
CA ALA A 346 -54.98 1.09 32.44
C ALA A 346 -53.57 0.43 32.45
N ASN A 347 -52.46 1.14 32.59
CA ASN A 347 -52.18 2.54 32.86
C ASN A 347 -50.70 2.79 32.48
N GLU A 348 -50.40 3.99 31.99
CA GLU A 348 -49.11 4.70 32.03
C GLU A 348 -48.60 4.89 33.50
N PRO A 349 -47.46 5.57 33.82
CA PRO A 349 -46.47 6.31 33.00
C PRO A 349 -44.96 6.11 33.34
N ASP A 350 -44.12 6.66 32.45
CA ASP A 350 -42.85 7.47 32.56
C ASP A 350 -42.27 7.88 33.96
N PRO A 351 -41.07 8.55 34.10
CA PRO A 351 -39.79 8.64 33.34
C PRO A 351 -38.49 8.59 34.23
N GLN A 352 -37.30 8.74 33.59
CA GLN A 352 -36.12 9.62 33.97
C GLN A 352 -34.70 9.02 34.12
N ASP A 353 -33.76 9.75 33.48
CA ASP A 353 -32.31 10.04 33.71
C ASP A 353 -31.27 8.88 33.80
N ILE A 354 -30.02 9.02 33.31
CA ILE A 354 -28.86 9.67 33.97
C ILE A 354 -27.64 9.74 32.98
N ASP A 355 -27.11 10.96 32.81
CA ASP A 355 -25.70 11.43 32.93
C ASP A 355 -24.49 10.93 32.10
N ALA A 356 -23.46 11.79 32.11
CA ALA A 356 -22.33 11.92 31.19
C ALA A 356 -20.96 11.40 31.68
N ALA A 357 -20.01 11.42 30.72
CA ALA A 357 -18.54 11.54 30.82
C ALA A 357 -17.67 10.35 31.27
N ASP A 358 -16.64 10.03 30.48
CA ASP A 358 -15.32 9.69 31.03
C ASP A 358 -14.18 10.08 30.07
N ALA A 359 -13.08 10.53 30.67
CA ALA A 359 -11.82 10.95 30.08
C ALA A 359 -10.78 9.84 30.21
N ASN A 360 -9.77 9.79 29.36
CA ASN A 360 -8.55 9.07 29.68
C ASN A 360 -7.32 9.66 28.97
N GLU A 361 -6.46 10.31 29.75
CA GLU A 361 -5.07 10.62 29.44
C GLU A 361 -4.18 9.41 29.76
N HIS A 362 -3.13 9.18 28.97
CA HIS A 362 -2.11 8.15 29.21
C HIS A 362 -0.74 8.85 29.39
N PRO A 363 -0.01 8.67 30.51
CA PRO A 363 1.32 9.23 30.72
C PRO A 363 2.46 8.36 30.12
N PRO A 364 3.69 8.90 29.98
CA PRO A 364 4.77 8.29 29.18
C PRO A 364 5.52 7.16 29.91
N HIS A 365 6.00 6.19 29.14
CA HIS A 365 6.62 4.94 29.62
C HIS A 365 8.15 5.06 29.77
N PRO A 366 8.75 4.68 30.92
CA PRO A 366 10.21 4.57 31.09
C PRO A 366 10.72 3.13 30.86
N LEU A 367 11.94 2.98 30.29
CA LEU A 367 13.01 1.99 30.59
C LEU A 367 13.83 1.56 29.34
N ASP A 368 14.96 2.23 29.08
CA ASP A 368 15.97 1.92 28.05
C ASP A 368 16.91 0.73 28.40
N LEU A 369 16.51 -0.16 29.32
CA LEU A 369 17.30 -1.34 29.71
C LEU A 369 16.94 -2.62 28.93
N ASP A 370 15.77 -2.65 28.26
CA ASP A 370 15.25 -3.84 27.57
C ASP A 370 15.84 -4.04 26.16
N ASP A 371 16.27 -2.95 25.50
CA ASP A 371 16.70 -2.96 24.11
C ASP A 371 18.01 -3.74 23.86
N GLY A 372 19.00 -3.61 24.76
CA GLY A 372 20.29 -4.29 24.64
C GLY A 372 20.18 -5.81 24.84
N TYR A 373 19.39 -6.24 25.84
CA TYR A 373 19.14 -7.64 26.12
C TYR A 373 18.39 -8.34 24.98
N ARG A 374 17.35 -7.68 24.44
CA ARG A 374 16.55 -8.20 23.32
C ARG A 374 17.39 -8.33 22.04
N ARG A 375 18.24 -7.34 21.74
CA ARG A 375 19.18 -7.40 20.61
C ARG A 375 20.18 -8.55 20.75
N CYS A 376 20.73 -8.74 21.95
CA CYS A 376 21.68 -9.82 22.23
C CYS A 376 21.07 -11.23 22.04
N ILE A 377 19.80 -11.42 22.42
CA ILE A 377 19.08 -12.69 22.18
C ILE A 377 18.98 -13.00 20.68
N VAL A 378 18.59 -12.00 19.88
CA VAL A 378 18.42 -12.17 18.43
C VAL A 378 19.77 -12.42 17.76
N GLU A 379 20.79 -11.68 18.16
CA GLU A 379 22.16 -11.85 17.66
C GLU A 379 22.68 -13.27 17.88
N VAL A 380 22.51 -13.83 19.08
CA VAL A 380 22.90 -15.21 19.38
C VAL A 380 22.18 -16.22 18.49
N MET A 381 20.88 -16.03 18.25
CA MET A 381 20.09 -16.94 17.40
C MET A 381 20.46 -16.85 15.92
N VAL A 382 20.69 -15.65 15.40
CA VAL A 382 21.14 -15.44 14.02
C VAL A 382 22.53 -16.07 13.81
N LEU A 383 23.48 -15.80 14.70
CA LEU A 383 24.83 -16.37 14.61
C LEU A 383 24.83 -17.91 14.76
N ALA A 384 23.94 -18.47 15.60
CA ALA A 384 23.78 -19.91 15.72
C ALA A 384 23.27 -20.54 14.41
N LEU A 385 22.30 -19.92 13.75
CA LEU A 385 21.79 -20.39 12.46
C LEU A 385 22.84 -20.26 11.35
N ASP A 386 23.56 -19.14 11.29
CA ASP A 386 24.62 -18.91 10.30
C ASP A 386 25.76 -19.94 10.44
N CYS A 387 26.19 -20.23 11.67
CA CYS A 387 27.17 -21.28 11.96
C CYS A 387 26.68 -22.66 11.49
N TRP A 388 25.42 -22.98 11.77
CA TRP A 388 24.79 -24.25 11.39
C TRP A 388 24.71 -24.42 9.86
N GLN A 389 24.23 -23.39 9.16
CA GLN A 389 24.10 -23.38 7.71
C GLN A 389 25.44 -23.53 7.00
N ARG A 390 26.50 -22.84 7.47
CA ARG A 390 27.83 -22.93 6.86
C ARG A 390 28.53 -24.25 7.12
N SER A 391 28.39 -24.81 8.33
CA SER A 391 29.09 -26.03 8.72
C SER A 391 28.40 -27.30 8.19
N LYS A 392 27.06 -27.32 8.13
CA LYS A 392 26.28 -28.52 7.77
C LYS A 392 25.51 -28.39 6.45
N GLY A 393 25.42 -27.19 5.87
CA GLY A 393 24.58 -26.94 4.69
C GLY A 393 23.08 -27.08 4.96
N LYS A 394 22.68 -27.14 6.23
CA LYS A 394 21.31 -27.40 6.68
C LYS A 394 20.65 -26.14 7.18
N GLY A 395 19.35 -26.02 6.98
CA GLY A 395 18.57 -24.85 7.35
C GLY A 395 18.12 -24.86 8.80
N LYS A 396 17.23 -23.91 9.10
CA LYS A 396 16.64 -23.72 10.42
C LYS A 396 15.70 -24.87 10.82
N VAL A 397 15.04 -25.50 9.86
CA VAL A 397 14.12 -26.61 10.12
C VAL A 397 14.90 -27.80 10.67
N GLU A 398 16.00 -28.15 10.01
CA GLU A 398 16.89 -29.23 10.42
C GLU A 398 17.57 -28.91 11.76
N LEU A 399 17.94 -27.64 12.01
CA LEU A 399 18.45 -27.23 13.32
C LEU A 399 17.42 -27.45 14.43
N ALA A 400 16.15 -27.12 14.17
CA ALA A 400 15.07 -27.30 15.12
C ALA A 400 14.79 -28.79 15.40
N GLU A 401 14.76 -29.63 14.34
CA GLU A 401 14.56 -31.08 14.46
C GLU A 401 15.73 -31.77 15.17
N GLU A 402 16.97 -31.49 14.77
CA GLU A 402 18.16 -32.17 15.29
C GLU A 402 18.54 -31.71 16.71
N SER A 403 18.28 -30.44 17.06
CA SER A 403 18.49 -29.95 18.42
C SER A 403 17.39 -30.39 19.38
N GLY A 404 16.18 -30.66 18.89
CA GLY A 404 14.99 -30.96 19.70
C GLY A 404 14.55 -29.81 20.62
N LEU A 405 15.13 -28.61 20.47
CA LEU A 405 14.85 -27.44 21.31
C LEU A 405 13.63 -26.65 20.81
N TRP A 406 13.34 -26.73 19.51
CA TRP A 406 12.28 -25.98 18.86
C TRP A 406 11.33 -26.94 18.14
N ARG A 407 10.01 -26.76 18.32
CA ARG A 407 9.01 -27.59 17.66
C ARG A 407 8.90 -27.24 16.18
N VAL A 408 8.92 -28.27 15.33
CA VAL A 408 8.63 -28.19 13.90
C VAL A 408 7.19 -28.62 13.63
N TYR A 409 6.50 -27.84 12.80
CA TYR A 409 5.11 -28.06 12.41
C TYR A 409 5.05 -28.29 10.90
N MET A 410 4.14 -29.14 10.45
CA MET A 410 3.80 -29.28 9.04
C MET A 410 2.61 -28.37 8.73
N ASP A 411 2.80 -27.34 7.89
CA ASP A 411 1.74 -26.43 7.46
C ASP A 411 1.62 -26.47 5.94
N ARG A 412 0.43 -26.82 5.42
CA ARG A 412 0.09 -26.88 3.99
C ARG A 412 1.27 -27.33 3.11
N SER A 413 1.84 -28.51 3.41
CA SER A 413 2.99 -29.16 2.73
C SER A 413 4.40 -28.58 2.94
N SER A 414 4.64 -27.70 3.92
CA SER A 414 5.98 -27.20 4.26
C SER A 414 6.27 -27.29 5.77
N LEU A 415 7.52 -27.64 6.12
CA LEU A 415 7.99 -27.68 7.51
C LEU A 415 8.30 -26.26 8.00
N GLN A 416 7.75 -25.90 9.16
CA GLN A 416 7.88 -24.55 9.74
C GLN A 416 8.28 -24.57 11.21
N THR A 417 9.03 -23.54 11.62
CA THR A 417 9.59 -23.36 12.97
C THR A 417 8.97 -22.15 13.68
N ARG A 418 7.63 -22.11 13.79
CA ARG A 418 6.82 -20.94 14.21
C ARG A 418 7.29 -20.23 15.49
N THR A 419 7.80 -20.97 16.47
CA THR A 419 8.28 -20.37 17.73
C THR A 419 9.70 -19.81 17.55
N MET A 420 10.57 -20.54 16.86
CA MET A 420 11.95 -20.13 16.63
C MET A 420 12.03 -18.93 15.67
N ASP A 421 11.12 -18.83 14.71
CA ASP A 421 11.06 -17.74 13.72
C ASP A 421 10.95 -16.35 14.38
N LYS A 422 10.35 -16.29 15.56
CA LYS A 422 10.19 -15.08 16.37
C LYS A 422 11.49 -14.60 17.03
N TYR A 423 12.55 -15.42 17.02
CA TYR A 423 13.82 -15.10 17.68
C TYR A 423 14.89 -14.58 16.71
N PHE A 424 14.56 -14.41 15.42
CA PHE A 424 15.49 -13.86 14.43
C PHE A 424 15.30 -12.35 14.18
N LEU A 425 14.28 -11.72 14.77
CA LEU A 425 14.02 -10.28 14.68
C LEU A 425 13.63 -9.72 16.04
N VAL A 426 14.15 -8.54 16.40
CA VAL A 426 13.85 -7.89 17.69
C VAL A 426 12.37 -7.53 17.83
N GLU A 427 11.73 -7.19 16.70
CA GLU A 427 10.31 -6.81 16.61
C GLU A 427 9.36 -7.99 16.88
N THR A 428 9.75 -9.20 16.49
CA THR A 428 8.92 -10.41 16.64
C THR A 428 9.23 -11.18 17.93
N LEU A 429 10.31 -10.80 18.63
CA LEU A 429 10.74 -11.42 19.87
C LEU A 429 9.66 -11.29 20.95
N PRO A 430 9.24 -12.39 21.60
CA PRO A 430 8.24 -12.33 22.67
C PRO A 430 8.63 -11.36 23.79
N ARG A 431 7.65 -10.76 24.46
CA ARG A 431 7.88 -9.89 25.63
C ARG A 431 8.69 -10.60 26.73
N ASN A 432 8.41 -11.89 26.95
CA ASN A 432 9.18 -12.76 27.84
C ASN A 432 9.91 -13.84 27.02
N PRO A 433 11.14 -13.58 26.54
CA PRO A 433 11.87 -14.51 25.68
C PRO A 433 12.36 -15.74 26.46
N ARG A 434 12.31 -16.90 25.82
CA ARG A 434 12.83 -18.18 26.34
C ARG A 434 14.35 -18.25 26.22
N TRP A 435 15.03 -17.38 26.96
CA TRP A 435 16.49 -17.22 26.90
C TRP A 435 17.27 -18.53 27.13
N ARG A 436 16.72 -19.46 27.93
CA ARG A 436 17.33 -20.78 28.16
C ARG A 436 17.42 -21.62 26.90
N ASP A 437 16.38 -21.59 26.07
CA ASP A 437 16.33 -22.33 24.81
C ASP A 437 17.30 -21.72 23.80
N VAL A 438 17.44 -20.39 23.82
CA VAL A 438 18.43 -19.63 23.01
C VAL A 438 19.86 -20.02 23.39
N VAL A 439 20.20 -20.01 24.68
CA VAL A 439 21.53 -20.42 25.17
C VAL A 439 21.82 -21.88 24.80
N ARG A 440 20.86 -22.79 25.00
CA ARG A 440 21.01 -24.20 24.62
C ARG A 440 21.19 -24.40 23.12
N THR A 441 20.54 -23.59 22.29
CA THR A 441 20.67 -23.64 20.83
C THR A 441 22.08 -23.24 20.41
N ALA A 442 22.61 -22.14 20.95
CA ALA A 442 23.99 -21.70 20.69
C ALA A 442 25.02 -22.75 21.14
N GLU A 443 24.86 -23.30 22.35
CA GLU A 443 25.75 -24.35 22.86
C GLU A 443 25.66 -25.66 22.04
N TYR A 444 24.47 -26.02 21.56
CA TYR A 444 24.29 -27.16 20.67
C TYR A 444 25.04 -26.96 19.35
N VAL A 445 24.91 -25.78 18.72
CA VAL A 445 25.62 -25.45 17.47
C VAL A 445 27.13 -25.45 17.69
N LEU A 446 27.63 -24.85 18.78
CA LEU A 446 29.06 -24.83 19.12
C LEU A 446 29.65 -26.22 19.36
N ARG A 447 28.84 -27.19 19.79
CA ARG A 447 29.28 -28.60 19.97
C ARG A 447 29.28 -29.39 18.65
N ASN A 448 28.34 -29.10 17.75
CA ASN A 448 28.09 -29.92 16.56
C ASN A 448 28.68 -29.33 15.25
N CYS A 449 29.20 -28.10 15.31
CA CYS A 449 29.83 -27.39 14.18
C CYS A 449 31.29 -27.02 14.51
N PRO A 450 32.28 -27.87 14.17
CA PRO A 450 33.69 -27.63 14.49
C PRO A 450 34.39 -26.59 13.60
N ASP A 451 33.96 -26.38 12.36
CA ASP A 451 34.54 -25.42 11.40
C ASP A 451 33.42 -24.55 10.81
N PRO A 452 33.42 -23.21 11.01
CA PRO A 452 34.56 -22.28 10.83
C PRO A 452 34.93 -21.38 12.05
N ALA A 453 36.22 -21.02 12.16
CA ALA A 453 36.80 -20.35 13.33
C ALA A 453 36.29 -18.93 13.63
N ARG A 454 35.91 -18.14 12.60
CA ARG A 454 35.52 -16.73 12.78
C ARG A 454 34.09 -16.58 13.28
N GLU A 455 33.16 -17.35 12.72
CA GLU A 455 31.75 -17.37 13.05
C GLU A 455 31.53 -18.03 14.42
N ARG A 456 32.32 -19.08 14.71
CA ARG A 456 32.39 -19.69 16.04
C ARG A 456 32.80 -18.65 17.10
N ALA A 457 33.87 -17.90 16.85
CA ALA A 457 34.32 -16.86 17.78
C ALA A 457 33.28 -15.76 17.98
N ALA A 458 32.55 -15.37 16.92
CA ALA A 458 31.46 -14.42 17.01
C ALA A 458 30.28 -14.95 17.85
N LEU A 459 29.90 -16.22 17.66
CA LEU A 459 28.85 -16.88 18.45
C LEU A 459 29.25 -17.04 19.93
N GLU A 460 30.51 -17.38 20.21
CA GLU A 460 31.04 -17.47 21.58
C GLU A 460 31.07 -16.09 22.28
N ALA A 461 31.41 -15.02 21.55
CA ALA A 461 31.38 -13.65 22.05
C ALA A 461 29.94 -13.19 22.35
N ALA A 462 29.01 -13.38 21.41
CA ALA A 462 27.61 -13.03 21.59
C ALA A 462 26.96 -13.82 22.74
N LEU A 463 27.26 -15.13 22.86
CA LEU A 463 26.77 -15.96 23.96
C LEU A 463 27.32 -15.50 25.32
N SER A 464 28.57 -15.04 25.37
CA SER A 464 29.19 -14.49 26.58
C SER A 464 28.54 -13.17 26.99
N GLN A 465 28.24 -12.30 26.02
CA GLN A 465 27.52 -11.04 26.26
C GLN A 465 26.09 -11.29 26.76
N LEU A 466 25.38 -12.26 26.19
CA LEU A 466 24.05 -12.66 26.66
C LEU A 466 24.09 -13.16 28.11
N LYS A 467 25.08 -14.00 28.44
CA LYS A 467 25.29 -14.49 29.82
C LYS A 467 25.63 -13.36 30.79
N ALA A 468 26.33 -12.31 30.34
CA ALA A 468 26.61 -11.13 31.15
C ALA A 468 25.32 -10.32 31.44
N HIS A 469 24.47 -10.08 30.43
CA HIS A 469 23.17 -9.44 30.63
C HIS A 469 22.27 -10.23 31.60
N LEU A 470 22.25 -11.57 31.48
CA LEU A 470 21.48 -12.43 32.38
C LEU A 470 21.98 -12.42 33.84
N ARG A 471 23.26 -12.12 34.08
CA ARG A 471 23.83 -11.97 35.43
C ARG A 471 23.56 -10.60 36.05
N GLN A 472 23.35 -9.57 35.23
CA GLN A 472 23.03 -8.22 35.69
C GLN A 472 21.53 -8.05 35.98
N ALA A 473 20.69 -8.90 35.38
CA ALA A 473 19.24 -8.90 35.55
C ALA A 473 18.73 -9.89 36.62
N ALA A 474 19.62 -10.68 37.22
CA ALA A 474 19.35 -11.62 38.33
C ALA A 474 19.91 -11.05 39.63
#